data_AF-A0A852VTH3-F1
#
_entry.id   AF-A0A852VTH3-F1
#
_cell.length_a   1.000
_cell.length_b   1.000
_cell.length_c   1.000
_cell.angle_alpha   90.00
_cell.angle_beta   90.00
_cell.angle_gamma   90.00
#
_symmetry.space_group_name_H-M   'P 1'
#
loop_
_entity.id
_entity.type
_entity.pdbx_description
1 polymer ?
#
loop_
_entity_poly.entity_id
_entity_poly.type
_entity_poly.pdbx_seq_one_letter_code
_entity_poly.pdbx_strand_id
1 'polypeptide(L)'
;MPDEGGAPRYERPVPTVGDTSSAAQRRGDPSGWAMGEAATEALASVVAGRRDIRRYRPDAVPEDLLTAVLEAGHRAPSVGHSQPWRFIVVTDATTRDRAAHMADRARLEQAEQLASERAARMLDLKLEGLREAPVGIVVACDRRTPATGVLGRATFPDADLWSCATAIENMWLTARAHGLGMGWVTLFDPDELADLLGLPEGVVTLGWLCLGWPDERPPSPGLERAAWSKKTPLEQVVIRDRWPADEGAPQQPVSYERPVVHGPEGDRLVSATDSADELLSPPESLGVLDRALNRVLAVGAADVAGATLVLAGADHPVAGLRVSAFPASSTRDVLHATVTGTSIGAATARGAGLAVIPVDAGVDGDPVGGARSARPSGERGDIATSDAVSASDVDALVAVGRDIGREAAGSGLVCLGEVGVGNTTVAAALACALLDLEPQDAVGLGSGSDADMVARKREVVASALARTKGESDPLRLLAAVGGPEIALLTGVTLGAAAAGAPVVLDGLAASLPGVIAARLEPGVQGHLIAGQVSRERAHALVLRELGLEPLLDLRLRAGEGVGACLAASMVLQGLAVRRVAARTH
;
A
#
# COMPACT_ATOMS: atom_id res chain seq x y z
N MET A 1 -33.04 -47.17 64.69
CA MET A 1 -31.80 -46.35 64.69
C MET A 1 -32.17 -45.02 64.08
N PRO A 2 -31.87 -43.91 64.77
CA PRO A 2 -32.29 -42.58 64.36
C PRO A 2 -31.48 -42.18 63.13
N ASP A 3 -32.15 -41.82 62.04
CA ASP A 3 -31.48 -41.15 60.94
C ASP A 3 -31.38 -39.66 61.28
N GLU A 4 -30.16 -39.16 61.21
CA GLU A 4 -29.68 -37.96 61.87
C GLU A 4 -30.14 -36.67 61.14
N GLY A 5 -30.70 -35.72 61.89
CA GLY A 5 -30.32 -34.30 61.80
C GLY A 5 -30.54 -33.49 60.51
N GLY A 6 -31.35 -33.94 59.54
CA GLY A 6 -31.64 -33.14 58.33
C GLY A 6 -32.58 -31.95 58.60
N ALA A 7 -32.15 -30.72 58.30
CA ALA A 7 -33.04 -29.56 58.33
C ALA A 7 -34.28 -29.76 57.43
N PRO A 8 -35.48 -29.28 57.83
CA PRO A 8 -36.69 -29.45 57.02
C PRO A 8 -36.53 -28.80 55.64
N ARG A 9 -36.82 -29.56 54.57
CA ARG A 9 -36.77 -29.08 53.18
C ARG A 9 -38.17 -28.66 52.74
N TYR A 10 -38.27 -27.47 52.16
CA TYR A 10 -39.48 -26.92 51.55
C TYR A 10 -39.32 -26.85 50.03
N GLU A 11 -40.43 -26.85 49.29
CA GLU A 11 -40.39 -26.60 47.84
C GLU A 11 -39.86 -25.19 47.55
N ARG A 12 -39.05 -25.07 46.49
CA ARG A 12 -38.53 -23.77 46.06
C ARG A 12 -39.72 -22.90 45.59
N PRO A 13 -39.87 -21.66 46.10
CA PRO A 13 -40.81 -20.70 45.53
C PRO A 13 -40.46 -20.41 44.06
N VAL A 14 -41.44 -20.57 43.16
CA VAL A 14 -41.28 -20.28 41.72
C VAL A 14 -41.91 -18.93 41.41
N PRO A 15 -41.17 -17.98 40.79
CA PRO A 15 -41.74 -16.70 40.37
C PRO A 15 -42.89 -16.91 39.37
N THR A 16 -43.97 -16.14 39.49
CA THR A 16 -45.08 -16.13 38.52
C THR A 16 -44.80 -15.25 37.30
N VAL A 17 -43.73 -14.45 37.35
CA VAL A 17 -43.26 -13.59 36.27
C VAL A 17 -41.74 -13.77 36.14
N GLY A 18 -41.25 -13.95 34.91
CA GLY A 18 -39.83 -14.10 34.60
C GLY A 18 -39.36 -15.56 34.56
N ASP A 19 -38.07 -15.76 34.81
CA ASP A 19 -37.42 -17.07 34.73
C ASP A 19 -37.82 -17.97 35.91
N THR A 20 -38.52 -19.06 35.60
CA THR A 20 -39.01 -20.04 36.57
C THR A 20 -37.95 -21.06 36.95
N SER A 21 -36.86 -21.18 36.18
CA SER A 21 -35.78 -22.13 36.45
C SER A 21 -35.00 -21.76 37.71
N SER A 22 -34.38 -22.74 38.35
CA SER A 22 -33.45 -22.54 39.47
C SER A 22 -32.02 -22.36 38.95
N ALA A 23 -31.14 -21.79 39.77
CA ALA A 23 -29.72 -21.69 39.44
C ALA A 23 -29.10 -23.08 39.19
N ALA A 24 -29.57 -24.13 39.86
CA ALA A 24 -29.10 -25.50 39.62
C ALA A 24 -29.56 -26.03 38.25
N GLN A 25 -30.80 -25.77 37.85
CA GLN A 25 -31.32 -26.15 36.54
C GLN A 25 -30.57 -25.42 35.41
N ARG A 26 -30.32 -24.11 35.56
CA ARG A 26 -29.52 -23.34 34.58
C ARG A 26 -28.07 -23.81 34.50
N ARG A 27 -27.47 -24.25 35.61
CA ARG A 27 -26.14 -24.87 35.57
C ARG A 27 -26.14 -26.23 34.89
N GLY A 28 -27.23 -26.99 35.01
CA GLY A 28 -27.39 -28.31 34.38
C GLY A 28 -27.62 -28.25 32.87
N ASP A 29 -28.17 -27.14 32.37
CA ASP A 29 -28.37 -26.87 30.94
C ASP A 29 -27.87 -25.45 30.60
N PRO A 30 -26.56 -25.27 30.36
CA PRO A 30 -26.01 -23.97 29.99
C PRO A 30 -26.49 -23.48 28.61
N SER A 31 -27.01 -24.38 27.77
CA SER A 31 -27.58 -24.07 26.45
C SER A 31 -29.07 -23.71 26.49
N GLY A 32 -29.73 -23.73 27.66
CA GLY A 32 -31.18 -23.56 27.79
C GLY A 32 -31.73 -22.21 27.32
N TRP A 33 -30.86 -21.26 26.96
CA TRP A 33 -31.22 -19.96 26.38
C TRP A 33 -30.81 -19.81 24.90
N ALA A 34 -30.24 -20.85 24.28
CA ALA A 34 -29.82 -20.83 22.89
C ALA A 34 -31.04 -20.81 21.95
N MET A 35 -30.98 -19.98 20.91
CA MET A 35 -31.91 -20.03 19.80
C MET A 35 -31.50 -21.18 18.87
N GLY A 36 -32.45 -21.97 18.37
CA GLY A 36 -32.16 -23.13 17.52
C GLY A 36 -31.31 -22.80 16.27
N GLU A 37 -30.78 -23.84 15.61
CA GLU A 37 -29.83 -23.72 14.49
C GLU A 37 -30.31 -22.78 13.38
N ALA A 38 -31.57 -22.90 12.95
CA ALA A 38 -32.15 -22.04 11.92
C ALA A 38 -32.09 -20.53 12.27
N ALA A 39 -32.30 -20.17 13.54
CA ALA A 39 -32.21 -18.79 13.98
C ALA A 39 -30.76 -18.30 13.99
N THR A 40 -29.83 -19.18 14.38
CA THR A 40 -28.38 -18.90 14.40
C THR A 40 -27.84 -18.69 12.98
N GLU A 41 -28.21 -19.55 12.03
CA GLU A 41 -27.83 -19.42 10.62
C GLU A 41 -28.42 -18.16 9.97
N ALA A 42 -29.70 -17.85 10.23
CA ALA A 42 -30.34 -16.65 9.74
C ALA A 42 -29.64 -15.39 10.25
N LEU A 43 -29.33 -15.33 11.55
CA LEU A 43 -28.58 -14.22 12.15
C LEU A 43 -27.20 -14.08 11.51
N ALA A 44 -26.45 -15.18 11.38
CA ALA A 44 -25.13 -15.18 10.77
C ALA A 44 -25.18 -14.66 9.31
N SER A 45 -26.18 -15.08 8.53
CA SER A 45 -26.39 -14.63 7.15
C SER A 45 -26.70 -13.13 7.07
N VAL A 46 -27.54 -12.60 7.96
CA VAL A 46 -27.88 -11.17 7.99
C VAL A 46 -26.66 -10.33 8.37
N VAL A 47 -25.94 -10.70 9.44
CA VAL A 47 -24.73 -10.00 9.91
C VAL A 47 -23.64 -10.05 8.84
N ALA A 48 -23.37 -11.21 8.25
CA ALA A 48 -22.36 -11.37 7.22
C ALA A 48 -22.75 -10.71 5.89
N GLY A 49 -24.05 -10.61 5.60
CA GLY A 49 -24.60 -10.08 4.36
C GLY A 49 -24.96 -8.59 4.41
N ARG A 50 -24.85 -7.92 5.56
CA ARG A 50 -25.10 -6.49 5.69
C ARG A 50 -24.05 -5.69 4.91
N ARG A 51 -24.49 -4.72 4.12
CA ARG A 51 -23.61 -3.90 3.27
C ARG A 51 -24.01 -2.44 3.37
N ASP A 52 -23.03 -1.60 3.14
CA ASP A 52 -23.25 -0.18 2.91
C ASP A 52 -23.67 0.03 1.46
N ILE A 53 -24.98 0.19 1.27
CA ILE A 53 -25.64 0.33 -0.04
C ILE A 53 -25.53 1.78 -0.50
N ARG A 54 -25.15 1.97 -1.75
CA ARG A 54 -24.92 3.28 -2.36
C ARG A 54 -25.90 3.59 -3.49
N ARG A 55 -26.58 2.58 -4.03
CA ARG A 55 -27.58 2.74 -5.10
C ARG A 55 -28.94 2.18 -4.74
N TYR A 56 -29.96 2.94 -5.08
CA TYR A 56 -31.34 2.66 -4.68
C TYR A 56 -32.29 2.76 -5.86
N ARG A 57 -33.29 1.87 -5.86
CA ARG A 57 -34.44 1.99 -6.74
C ARG A 57 -35.35 3.12 -6.26
N PRO A 58 -36.11 3.76 -7.17
CA PRO A 58 -37.04 4.84 -6.83
C PRO A 58 -38.32 4.35 -6.11
N ASP A 59 -38.53 3.03 -6.02
CA ASP A 59 -39.67 2.43 -5.34
C ASP A 59 -39.74 2.88 -3.87
N ALA A 60 -40.94 3.29 -3.43
CA ALA A 60 -41.15 3.71 -2.05
C ALA A 60 -40.93 2.56 -1.06
N VAL A 61 -40.45 2.90 0.13
CA VAL A 61 -40.40 1.96 1.27
C VAL A 61 -41.79 1.92 1.91
N PRO A 62 -42.41 0.74 2.03
CA PRO A 62 -43.67 0.57 2.77
C PRO A 62 -43.56 1.08 4.23
N GLU A 63 -44.61 1.77 4.71
CA GLU A 63 -44.62 2.40 6.04
C GLU A 63 -44.46 1.38 7.18
N ASP A 64 -45.01 0.18 7.01
CA ASP A 64 -44.86 -0.94 7.95
C ASP A 64 -43.41 -1.43 8.03
N LEU A 65 -42.69 -1.47 6.91
CA LEU A 65 -41.26 -1.80 6.89
C LEU A 65 -40.40 -0.68 7.49
N LEU A 66 -40.71 0.58 7.20
CA LEU A 66 -40.03 1.73 7.84
C LEU A 66 -40.23 1.68 9.36
N THR A 67 -41.46 1.44 9.81
CA THR A 67 -41.80 1.28 11.23
C THR A 67 -41.02 0.13 11.85
N ALA A 68 -40.97 -1.04 11.21
CA ALA A 68 -40.21 -2.19 11.69
C ALA A 68 -38.71 -1.89 11.86
N VAL A 69 -38.13 -1.13 10.93
CA VAL A 69 -36.73 -0.67 11.02
C VAL A 69 -36.55 0.26 12.21
N LEU A 70 -37.41 1.28 12.38
CA LEU A 70 -37.35 2.22 13.50
C LEU A 70 -37.56 1.52 14.86
N GLU A 71 -38.49 0.58 14.94
CA GLU A 71 -38.73 -0.25 16.13
C GLU A 71 -37.53 -1.13 16.48
N ALA A 72 -36.80 -1.64 15.47
CA ALA A 72 -35.56 -2.36 15.72
C ALA A 72 -34.49 -1.45 16.34
N GLY A 73 -34.34 -0.23 15.82
CA GLY A 73 -33.49 0.79 16.43
C GLY A 73 -33.91 1.13 17.87
N HIS A 74 -35.21 1.30 18.11
CA HIS A 74 -35.75 1.60 19.43
C HIS A 74 -35.56 0.48 20.46
N ARG A 75 -35.48 -0.78 20.01
CA ARG A 75 -35.17 -1.94 20.87
C ARG A 75 -33.69 -2.08 21.21
N ALA A 76 -32.82 -1.21 20.72
CA ALA A 76 -31.40 -1.26 21.03
C ALA A 76 -31.10 -1.05 22.52
N PRO A 77 -30.03 -1.65 23.05
CA PRO A 77 -29.59 -1.36 24.40
C PRO A 77 -29.14 0.11 24.49
N SER A 78 -29.46 0.76 25.61
CA SER A 78 -28.98 2.11 25.91
C SER A 78 -28.38 2.21 27.30
N VAL A 79 -27.34 3.03 27.44
CA VAL A 79 -26.68 3.31 28.72
C VAL A 79 -27.71 3.84 29.72
N GLY A 80 -27.76 3.23 30.90
CA GLY A 80 -28.72 3.58 31.95
C GLY A 80 -30.19 3.61 31.49
N HIS A 81 -30.55 2.88 30.44
CA HIS A 81 -31.87 2.91 29.81
C HIS A 81 -32.30 4.32 29.31
N SER A 82 -31.33 5.15 28.91
CA SER A 82 -31.54 6.56 28.56
C SER A 82 -32.22 6.82 27.22
N GLN A 83 -32.19 5.86 26.28
CA GLN A 83 -32.80 5.96 24.96
C GLN A 83 -32.58 7.34 24.28
N PRO A 84 -31.31 7.75 24.08
CA PRO A 84 -30.98 9.13 23.73
C PRO A 84 -31.28 9.47 22.27
N TRP A 85 -31.57 8.48 21.43
CA TRP A 85 -31.79 8.67 20.00
C TRP A 85 -33.07 9.46 19.70
N ARG A 86 -33.01 10.23 18.62
CA ARG A 86 -34.12 10.80 17.86
C ARG A 86 -33.94 10.35 16.41
N PHE A 87 -34.95 9.68 15.86
CA PHE A 87 -34.96 9.27 14.46
C PHE A 87 -35.72 10.32 13.66
N ILE A 88 -35.01 11.10 12.86
CA ILE A 88 -35.61 12.14 12.01
C ILE A 88 -35.76 11.52 10.62
N VAL A 89 -37.00 11.22 10.24
CA VAL A 89 -37.32 10.65 8.93
C VAL A 89 -37.50 11.78 7.93
N VAL A 90 -36.73 11.76 6.85
CA VAL A 90 -36.73 12.76 5.78
C VAL A 90 -37.20 12.14 4.47
N THR A 91 -38.46 12.39 4.12
CA THR A 91 -39.08 12.00 2.84
C THR A 91 -39.25 13.19 1.89
N ASP A 92 -39.03 14.43 2.36
CA ASP A 92 -39.04 15.63 1.52
C ASP A 92 -37.83 15.66 0.58
N ALA A 93 -38.09 15.75 -0.73
CA ALA A 93 -37.05 15.75 -1.76
C ALA A 93 -36.14 16.99 -1.66
N THR A 94 -36.70 18.16 -1.35
CA THR A 94 -35.93 19.40 -1.25
C THR A 94 -34.87 19.31 -0.15
N THR A 95 -35.25 18.76 1.00
CA THR A 95 -34.34 18.54 2.14
C THR A 95 -33.26 17.53 1.80
N ARG A 96 -33.59 16.44 1.08
CA ARG A 96 -32.59 15.46 0.60
C ARG A 96 -31.62 16.07 -0.41
N ASP A 97 -32.09 16.88 -1.34
CA ASP A 97 -31.25 17.54 -2.34
C ASP A 97 -30.26 18.52 -1.69
N ARG A 98 -30.71 19.26 -0.66
CA ARG A 98 -29.84 20.12 0.14
C ARG A 98 -28.78 19.33 0.89
N ALA A 99 -29.17 18.23 1.56
CA ALA A 99 -28.22 17.34 2.23
C ALA A 99 -27.22 16.74 1.24
N ALA A 100 -27.67 16.32 0.05
CA ALA A 100 -26.79 15.80 -0.99
C ALA A 100 -25.77 16.84 -1.48
N HIS A 101 -26.19 18.10 -1.63
CA HIS A 101 -25.28 19.20 -1.96
C HIS A 101 -24.22 19.44 -0.88
N MET A 102 -24.63 19.41 0.40
CA MET A 102 -23.70 19.54 1.53
C MET A 102 -22.68 18.39 1.55
N ALA A 103 -23.14 17.16 1.30
CA ALA A 103 -22.26 16.00 1.23
C ALA A 103 -21.29 16.06 0.05
N ASP A 104 -21.75 16.52 -1.13
CA ASP A 104 -20.86 16.72 -2.28
C ASP A 104 -19.78 17.77 -2.00
N ARG A 105 -20.14 18.85 -1.28
CA ARG A 105 -19.18 19.87 -0.84
C ARG A 105 -18.18 19.32 0.17
N ALA A 106 -18.64 18.72 1.25
CA ALA A 106 -17.78 18.13 2.28
C ALA A 106 -16.87 17.05 1.68
N ARG A 107 -17.35 16.30 0.69
CA ARG A 107 -16.56 15.34 -0.09
C ARG A 107 -15.46 16.01 -0.89
N LEU A 108 -15.71 17.15 -1.55
CA LEU A 108 -14.69 17.92 -2.26
C LEU A 108 -13.66 18.52 -1.27
N GLU A 109 -14.13 19.11 -0.18
CA GLU A 109 -13.28 19.69 0.87
C GLU A 109 -12.39 18.62 1.53
N GLN A 110 -12.93 17.41 1.78
CA GLN A 110 -12.14 16.29 2.25
C GLN A 110 -11.19 15.77 1.15
N ALA A 111 -11.58 15.82 -0.12
CA ALA A 111 -10.72 15.40 -1.23
C ALA A 111 -9.51 16.32 -1.37
N GLU A 112 -9.65 17.61 -1.06
CA GLU A 112 -8.54 18.58 -1.01
C GLU A 112 -7.54 18.26 0.11
N GLN A 113 -7.97 17.55 1.15
CA GLN A 113 -7.13 17.06 2.25
C GLN A 113 -6.46 15.71 1.93
N LEU A 114 -6.65 15.19 0.71
CA LEU A 114 -6.10 13.92 0.24
C LEU A 114 -5.22 14.14 -0.98
N ALA A 115 -4.25 13.25 -1.19
CA ALA A 115 -3.47 13.21 -2.44
C ALA A 115 -4.38 13.01 -3.67
N SER A 116 -4.01 13.59 -4.82
CA SER A 116 -4.86 13.70 -6.03
C SER A 116 -5.48 12.40 -6.56
N GLU A 117 -4.78 11.26 -6.47
CA GLU A 117 -5.32 9.93 -6.87
C GLU A 117 -6.37 9.41 -5.88
N ARG A 118 -6.23 9.73 -4.60
CA ARG A 118 -7.21 9.43 -3.57
C ARG A 118 -8.38 10.39 -3.56
N ALA A 119 -8.10 11.65 -3.83
CA ALA A 119 -9.13 12.63 -4.15
C ALA A 119 -9.96 12.07 -5.31
N ALA A 120 -9.35 11.65 -6.43
CA ALA A 120 -10.05 11.01 -7.55
C ALA A 120 -10.81 9.74 -7.15
N ARG A 121 -10.17 8.78 -6.45
CA ARG A 121 -10.83 7.52 -6.02
C ARG A 121 -11.96 7.75 -5.01
N MET A 122 -11.82 8.72 -4.11
CA MET A 122 -12.89 9.13 -3.19
C MET A 122 -13.98 9.90 -3.93
N LEU A 123 -13.62 10.68 -4.95
CA LEU A 123 -14.53 11.31 -5.90
C LEU A 123 -15.14 10.31 -6.91
N ASP A 124 -14.65 9.07 -6.96
CA ASP A 124 -15.27 7.93 -7.63
C ASP A 124 -16.17 7.12 -6.68
N LEU A 125 -16.01 7.24 -5.36
CA LEU A 125 -16.92 6.66 -4.36
C LEU A 125 -18.28 7.39 -4.40
N LYS A 126 -19.11 6.93 -5.31
CA LYS A 126 -20.50 7.33 -5.54
C LYS A 126 -21.31 7.55 -4.24
N LEU A 127 -21.81 8.79 -4.06
CA LEU A 127 -22.72 9.23 -2.98
C LEU A 127 -24.14 9.50 -3.48
N GLU A 128 -24.50 8.99 -4.66
CA GLU A 128 -25.81 9.16 -5.27
C GLU A 128 -26.96 8.69 -4.37
N GLY A 129 -26.69 7.79 -3.42
CA GLY A 129 -27.66 7.28 -2.46
C GLY A 129 -28.42 8.35 -1.64
N LEU A 130 -27.83 9.52 -1.38
CA LEU A 130 -28.52 10.64 -0.71
C LEU A 130 -29.69 11.19 -1.54
N ARG A 131 -29.58 11.12 -2.87
CA ARG A 131 -30.60 11.57 -3.82
C ARG A 131 -31.53 10.43 -4.24
N GLU A 132 -30.96 9.23 -4.44
CA GLU A 132 -31.68 8.06 -4.93
C GLU A 132 -32.55 7.39 -3.87
N ALA A 133 -32.14 7.38 -2.61
CA ALA A 133 -32.90 6.70 -1.56
C ALA A 133 -34.24 7.43 -1.30
N PRO A 134 -35.36 6.71 -1.30
CA PRO A 134 -36.68 7.30 -1.05
C PRO A 134 -36.83 7.83 0.38
N VAL A 135 -36.03 7.34 1.33
CA VAL A 135 -36.09 7.72 2.75
C VAL A 135 -34.68 8.02 3.27
N GLY A 136 -34.50 9.22 3.83
CA GLY A 136 -33.37 9.53 4.71
C GLY A 136 -33.77 9.36 6.17
N ILE A 137 -32.88 8.82 7.00
CA ILE A 137 -33.05 8.78 8.46
C ILE A 137 -31.81 9.37 9.11
N VAL A 138 -31.98 10.49 9.81
CA VAL A 138 -30.90 11.06 10.64
C VAL A 138 -31.10 10.58 12.06
N VAL A 139 -30.09 9.90 12.58
CA VAL A 139 -30.06 9.47 13.97
C VAL A 139 -29.31 10.53 14.76
N ALA A 140 -30.04 11.26 15.59
CA ALA A 140 -29.52 12.30 16.45
C ALA A 140 -29.51 11.85 17.92
N CYS A 141 -28.43 12.13 18.64
CA CYS A 141 -28.29 11.87 20.05
C CYS A 141 -28.65 13.12 20.85
N ASP A 142 -29.73 13.04 21.64
CA ASP A 142 -30.16 14.09 22.54
C ASP A 142 -29.31 14.07 23.83
N ARG A 143 -28.29 14.94 23.89
CA ARG A 143 -27.32 14.98 24.99
C ARG A 143 -27.70 15.98 26.08
N ARG A 144 -28.87 16.61 25.98
CA ARG A 144 -29.33 17.63 26.93
C ARG A 144 -29.68 17.04 28.30
N THR A 145 -29.93 15.73 28.38
CA THR A 145 -30.11 15.01 29.65
C THR A 145 -28.78 14.98 30.43
N PRO A 146 -28.72 15.51 31.67
CA PRO A 146 -27.49 15.54 32.45
C PRO A 146 -26.89 14.15 32.69
N ALA A 147 -25.58 14.02 32.46
CA ALA A 147 -24.87 12.74 32.57
C ALA A 147 -24.92 12.12 33.98
N THR A 148 -25.03 12.95 35.03
CA THR A 148 -25.14 12.50 36.44
C THR A 148 -26.42 11.75 36.73
N GLY A 149 -27.48 11.94 35.94
CA GLY A 149 -28.77 11.26 36.11
C GLY A 149 -28.86 9.90 35.41
N VAL A 150 -27.83 9.49 34.67
CA VAL A 150 -27.85 8.27 33.84
C VAL A 150 -26.74 7.32 34.28
N LEU A 151 -27.14 6.15 34.77
CA LEU A 151 -26.21 5.11 35.23
C LEU A 151 -25.21 4.74 34.13
N GLY A 152 -23.91 4.84 34.42
CA GLY A 152 -22.81 4.55 33.49
C GLY A 152 -22.36 5.75 32.63
N ARG A 153 -23.26 6.69 32.31
CA ARG A 153 -22.92 7.87 31.49
C ARG A 153 -22.04 8.88 32.24
N ALA A 154 -22.20 8.98 33.56
CA ALA A 154 -21.35 9.85 34.37
C ALA A 154 -19.85 9.46 34.30
N THR A 155 -19.55 8.18 34.05
CA THR A 155 -18.18 7.66 33.93
C THR A 155 -17.73 7.59 32.47
N PHE A 156 -18.65 7.31 31.55
CA PHE A 156 -18.42 7.28 30.10
C PHE A 156 -19.36 8.27 29.39
N PRO A 157 -18.94 9.54 29.22
CA PRO A 157 -19.82 10.60 28.72
C PRO A 157 -20.46 10.29 27.37
N ASP A 158 -19.73 9.62 26.47
CA ASP A 158 -20.15 9.28 25.11
C ASP A 158 -20.92 7.96 24.99
N ALA A 159 -21.26 7.31 26.11
CA ALA A 159 -22.03 6.08 26.10
C ALA A 159 -23.45 6.27 25.51
N ASP A 160 -23.94 7.50 25.44
CA ASP A 160 -25.17 7.87 24.74
C ASP A 160 -25.02 7.81 23.22
N LEU A 161 -23.88 8.24 22.68
CA LEU A 161 -23.54 8.08 21.26
C LEU A 161 -23.43 6.60 20.89
N TRP A 162 -22.81 5.78 21.73
CA TRP A 162 -22.73 4.33 21.50
C TRP A 162 -24.10 3.66 21.51
N SER A 163 -25.02 4.16 22.34
CA SER A 163 -26.42 3.72 22.36
C SER A 163 -27.16 4.07 21.05
N CYS A 164 -26.81 5.20 20.41
CA CYS A 164 -27.32 5.52 19.09
C CYS A 164 -26.69 4.63 18.01
N ALA A 165 -25.39 4.32 18.11
CA ALA A 165 -24.71 3.42 17.17
C ALA A 165 -25.29 1.99 17.21
N THR A 166 -25.65 1.47 18.38
CA THR A 166 -26.35 0.17 18.49
C THR A 166 -27.75 0.22 17.88
N ALA A 167 -28.46 1.34 18.01
CA ALA A 167 -29.75 1.55 17.33
C ALA A 167 -29.59 1.52 15.81
N ILE A 168 -28.56 2.19 15.27
CA ILE A 168 -28.24 2.17 13.83
C ILE A 168 -27.96 0.74 13.35
N GLU A 169 -27.13 -0.02 14.06
CA GLU A 169 -26.82 -1.40 13.65
C GLU A 169 -28.08 -2.29 13.65
N ASN A 170 -28.95 -2.18 14.67
CA ASN A 170 -30.22 -2.91 14.69
C ASN A 170 -31.11 -2.56 13.48
N MET A 171 -31.25 -1.26 13.18
CA MET A 171 -31.98 -0.78 12.00
C MET A 171 -31.41 -1.39 10.72
N TRP A 172 -30.09 -1.43 10.60
CA TRP A 172 -29.38 -1.89 9.41
C TRP A 172 -29.50 -3.41 9.20
N LEU A 173 -29.43 -4.19 10.27
CA LEU A 173 -29.65 -5.64 10.25
C LEU A 173 -31.11 -5.97 9.91
N THR A 174 -32.08 -5.25 10.51
CA THR A 174 -33.50 -5.42 10.18
C THR A 174 -33.79 -5.03 8.73
N ALA A 175 -33.27 -3.90 8.24
CA ALA A 175 -33.40 -3.51 6.84
C ALA A 175 -32.86 -4.61 5.92
N ARG A 176 -31.66 -5.13 6.21
CA ARG A 176 -31.05 -6.23 5.44
C ARG A 176 -31.94 -7.48 5.42
N ALA A 177 -32.51 -7.86 6.56
CA ALA A 177 -33.38 -9.04 6.70
C ALA A 177 -34.67 -8.91 5.85
N HIS A 178 -35.21 -7.70 5.72
CA HIS A 178 -36.37 -7.41 4.87
C HIS A 178 -36.02 -7.16 3.39
N GLY A 179 -34.73 -7.25 3.03
CA GLY A 179 -34.25 -7.02 1.66
C GLY A 179 -34.06 -5.54 1.30
N LEU A 180 -34.24 -4.63 2.26
CA LEU A 180 -33.90 -3.22 2.11
C LEU A 180 -32.38 -3.03 2.17
N GLY A 181 -31.91 -2.00 1.49
CA GLY A 181 -30.56 -1.48 1.57
C GLY A 181 -30.50 -0.33 2.55
N MET A 182 -29.38 -0.23 3.28
CA MET A 182 -29.07 0.95 4.08
C MET A 182 -27.61 1.35 3.88
N GLY A 183 -27.36 2.64 3.82
CA GLY A 183 -26.04 3.25 3.63
C GLY A 183 -25.85 4.38 4.63
N TRP A 184 -24.71 4.44 5.30
CA TRP A 184 -24.44 5.42 6.35
C TRP A 184 -23.44 6.45 5.86
N VAL A 185 -23.93 7.67 5.64
CA VAL A 185 -23.13 8.80 5.18
C VAL A 185 -22.77 9.71 6.35
N THR A 186 -21.47 9.92 6.56
CA THR A 186 -20.92 10.81 7.59
C THR A 186 -20.09 11.94 7.00
N LEU A 187 -20.22 12.19 5.70
CA LEU A 187 -19.54 13.25 4.96
C LEU A 187 -20.34 14.56 5.06
N PHE A 188 -20.36 15.14 6.25
CA PHE A 188 -21.09 16.38 6.54
C PHE A 188 -20.31 17.23 7.52
N ASP A 189 -20.45 18.55 7.40
CA ASP A 189 -20.26 19.43 8.55
C ASP A 189 -21.43 19.19 9.55
N PRO A 190 -21.14 18.82 10.82
CA PRO A 190 -22.18 18.51 11.79
C PRO A 190 -23.11 19.69 12.11
N ASP A 191 -22.59 20.92 12.12
CA ASP A 191 -23.36 22.12 12.45
C ASP A 191 -24.28 22.49 11.28
N GLU A 192 -23.79 22.40 10.05
CA GLU A 192 -24.62 22.64 8.85
C GLU A 192 -25.77 21.61 8.75
N LEU A 193 -25.51 20.34 9.08
CA LEU A 193 -26.54 19.30 9.10
C LEU A 193 -27.56 19.51 10.23
N ALA A 194 -27.09 19.98 11.39
CA ALA A 194 -27.97 20.35 12.49
C ALA A 194 -28.90 21.51 12.11
N ASP A 195 -28.37 22.54 11.45
CA ASP A 195 -29.13 23.70 10.96
C ASP A 195 -30.16 23.31 9.90
N LEU A 196 -29.80 22.42 8.96
CA LEU A 196 -30.72 21.92 7.95
C LEU A 196 -31.99 21.29 8.56
N LEU A 197 -31.82 20.58 9.69
CA LEU A 197 -32.88 19.83 10.36
C LEU A 197 -33.50 20.58 11.55
N GLY A 198 -32.98 21.77 11.88
CA GLY A 198 -33.44 22.58 13.01
C GLY A 198 -33.18 21.91 14.37
N LEU A 199 -32.01 21.28 14.54
CA LEU A 199 -31.68 20.62 15.81
C LEU A 199 -31.39 21.66 16.91
N PRO A 200 -31.86 21.43 18.15
CA PRO A 200 -31.54 22.33 19.25
C PRO A 200 -30.11 22.09 19.74
N GLU A 201 -29.54 23.11 20.39
CA GLU A 201 -28.23 23.01 21.06
C GLU A 201 -28.19 21.81 22.02
N GLY A 202 -27.08 21.07 22.00
CA GLY A 202 -26.90 19.85 22.79
C GLY A 202 -27.49 18.59 22.17
N VAL A 203 -27.97 18.64 20.93
CA VAL A 203 -28.32 17.47 20.11
C VAL A 203 -27.29 17.32 19.00
N VAL A 204 -26.72 16.12 18.85
CA VAL A 204 -25.65 15.86 17.88
C VAL A 204 -26.03 14.74 16.92
N THR A 205 -25.65 14.84 15.65
CA THR A 205 -25.95 13.82 14.63
C THR A 205 -24.88 12.76 14.55
N LEU A 206 -25.26 11.49 14.34
CA LEU A 206 -24.33 10.41 14.02
C LEU A 206 -24.14 10.22 12.49
N GLY A 207 -24.87 10.96 11.67
CA GLY A 207 -24.83 10.91 10.21
C GLY A 207 -26.20 10.66 9.60
N TRP A 208 -26.21 10.51 8.28
CA TRP A 208 -27.41 10.31 7.47
C TRP A 208 -27.50 8.87 6.99
N LEU A 209 -28.59 8.18 7.30
CA LEU A 209 -28.88 6.84 6.81
C LEU A 209 -29.77 6.92 5.58
N CYS A 210 -29.32 6.39 4.45
CA CYS A 210 -30.12 6.23 3.25
C CYS A 210 -30.85 4.88 3.32
N LEU A 211 -32.18 4.84 3.20
CA LEU A 211 -32.98 3.61 3.26
C LEU A 211 -33.85 3.46 2.00
N GLY A 212 -33.83 2.26 1.40
CA GLY A 212 -34.60 1.97 0.20
C GLY A 212 -34.39 0.57 -0.34
N TRP A 213 -35.00 0.26 -1.49
CA TRP A 213 -34.73 -0.98 -2.20
C TRP A 213 -33.39 -0.89 -2.94
N PRO A 214 -32.44 -1.80 -2.70
CA PRO A 214 -31.11 -1.68 -3.29
C PRO A 214 -31.17 -1.97 -4.79
N ASP A 215 -30.55 -1.10 -5.61
CA ASP A 215 -30.29 -1.35 -7.04
C ASP A 215 -28.92 -2.03 -7.27
N GLU A 216 -28.41 -2.66 -6.22
CA GLU A 216 -27.15 -3.40 -6.25
C GLU A 216 -27.15 -4.53 -5.22
N ARG A 217 -26.34 -5.56 -5.48
CA ARG A 217 -26.19 -6.71 -4.57
C ARG A 217 -24.72 -7.04 -4.37
N PRO A 218 -23.98 -6.17 -3.65
CA PRO A 218 -22.55 -6.32 -3.50
C PRO A 218 -22.17 -7.61 -2.75
N PRO A 219 -21.29 -8.48 -3.30
CA PRO A 219 -20.94 -9.76 -2.66
C PRO A 219 -20.08 -9.59 -1.40
N SER A 220 -19.25 -8.54 -1.35
CA SER A 220 -18.34 -8.20 -0.22
C SER A 220 -18.39 -6.70 0.09
N PRO A 221 -17.79 -6.17 1.18
CA PRO A 221 -17.82 -4.74 1.52
C PRO A 221 -17.30 -3.82 0.41
N GLY A 222 -17.92 -2.63 0.24
CA GLY A 222 -17.60 -1.70 -0.86
C GLY A 222 -16.14 -1.25 -0.90
N LEU A 223 -15.61 -0.84 0.25
CA LEU A 223 -14.22 -0.40 0.38
C LEU A 223 -13.21 -1.53 0.12
N GLU A 224 -13.55 -2.77 0.51
CA GLU A 224 -12.71 -3.93 0.21
C GLU A 224 -12.70 -4.27 -1.29
N ARG A 225 -13.87 -4.19 -1.95
CA ARG A 225 -13.96 -4.34 -3.41
C ARG A 225 -13.21 -3.26 -4.17
N ALA A 226 -13.20 -2.04 -3.64
CA ALA A 226 -12.45 -0.91 -4.19
C ALA A 226 -10.95 -0.92 -3.82
N ALA A 227 -10.46 -2.01 -3.19
CA ALA A 227 -9.10 -2.14 -2.70
C ALA A 227 -8.64 -1.01 -1.76
N TRP A 228 -9.59 -0.40 -1.04
CA TRP A 228 -9.34 0.70 -0.11
C TRP A 228 -8.83 0.19 1.25
N SER A 229 -9.35 -0.95 1.72
CA SER A 229 -8.90 -1.62 2.93
C SER A 229 -9.24 -3.10 2.90
N LYS A 230 -8.59 -3.90 3.75
CA LYS A 230 -8.97 -5.30 4.01
C LYS A 230 -9.36 -5.45 5.46
N LYS A 231 -10.32 -6.33 5.73
CA LYS A 231 -10.71 -6.66 7.11
C LYS A 231 -9.56 -7.38 7.81
N THR A 232 -9.19 -6.88 8.98
CA THR A 232 -8.20 -7.53 9.84
C THR A 232 -8.73 -8.91 10.30
N PRO A 233 -7.91 -9.97 10.27
CA PRO A 233 -8.27 -11.27 10.84
C PRO A 233 -8.70 -11.15 12.32
N LEU A 234 -9.66 -11.98 12.75
CA LEU A 234 -10.23 -11.90 14.10
C LEU A 234 -9.16 -12.06 15.19
N GLU A 235 -8.24 -13.00 14.99
CA GLU A 235 -7.16 -13.30 15.92
C GLU A 235 -6.22 -12.11 16.18
N GLN A 236 -6.11 -11.16 15.26
CA GLN A 236 -5.28 -9.97 15.41
C GLN A 236 -5.97 -8.85 16.19
N VAL A 237 -7.29 -8.94 16.39
CA VAL A 237 -8.07 -7.96 17.19
C VAL A 237 -8.58 -8.55 18.51
N VAL A 238 -8.20 -9.79 18.83
CA VAL A 238 -8.54 -10.48 20.08
C VAL A 238 -7.34 -10.45 21.03
N ILE A 239 -7.39 -9.53 21.99
CA ILE A 239 -6.44 -9.44 23.09
C ILE A 239 -7.07 -10.11 24.33
N ARG A 240 -6.29 -10.92 25.05
CA ARG A 240 -6.78 -11.63 26.26
C ARG A 240 -6.24 -10.99 27.52
N ASP A 241 -7.14 -10.78 28.47
CA ASP A 241 -6.90 -10.31 29.84
C ASP A 241 -6.32 -8.88 29.99
N ARG A 242 -5.24 -8.53 29.29
CA ARG A 242 -4.56 -7.23 29.38
C ARG A 242 -3.99 -6.77 28.05
N TRP A 243 -4.00 -5.46 27.84
CA TRP A 243 -3.35 -4.82 26.71
C TRP A 243 -1.82 -5.06 26.76
N PRO A 244 -1.16 -5.42 25.64
CA PRO A 244 0.29 -5.61 25.61
C PRO A 244 1.01 -4.27 25.82
N ALA A 245 2.05 -4.25 26.67
CA ALA A 245 2.77 -3.02 27.00
C ALA A 245 3.56 -2.43 25.81
N ASP A 246 3.91 -3.27 24.84
CA ASP A 246 4.77 -2.94 23.70
C ASP A 246 4.00 -2.85 22.36
N GLU A 247 2.66 -2.84 22.40
CA GLU A 247 1.85 -2.71 21.18
C GLU A 247 1.75 -1.23 20.78
N GLY A 248 2.38 -0.89 19.65
CA GLY A 248 2.24 0.42 19.02
C GLY A 248 0.83 0.69 18.54
N ALA A 249 0.51 1.94 18.25
CA ALA A 249 -0.77 2.29 17.63
C ALA A 249 -0.96 1.48 16.33
N PRO A 250 -2.17 0.98 16.04
CA PRO A 250 -2.44 0.31 14.78
C PRO A 250 -2.04 1.24 13.63
N GLN A 251 -1.39 0.68 12.61
CA GLN A 251 -1.12 1.44 11.39
C GLN A 251 -2.44 2.02 10.91
N GLN A 252 -2.49 3.34 10.73
CA GLN A 252 -3.70 3.96 10.18
C GLN A 252 -4.02 3.27 8.85
N PRO A 253 -5.30 2.92 8.59
CA PRO A 253 -5.70 2.37 7.31
C PRO A 253 -5.16 3.29 6.25
N VAL A 254 -4.29 2.76 5.40
CA VAL A 254 -3.26 3.60 4.80
C VAL A 254 -3.92 4.68 3.96
N SER A 255 -3.85 5.91 4.47
CA SER A 255 -4.06 7.15 3.76
C SER A 255 -2.73 7.52 3.07
N TYR A 256 -2.14 6.62 2.25
CA TYR A 256 -1.09 6.88 1.22
C TYR A 256 -1.12 8.32 0.62
N GLU A 257 -0.49 9.30 1.25
CA GLU A 257 0.01 10.49 0.55
C GLU A 257 1.32 10.12 -0.17
N ARG A 258 1.26 9.10 -1.03
CA ARG A 258 2.30 8.77 -1.99
C ARG A 258 1.58 8.46 -3.31
N PRO A 259 2.06 8.97 -4.47
CA PRO A 259 1.56 8.49 -5.75
C PRO A 259 1.75 6.98 -5.77
N VAL A 260 0.65 6.24 -5.85
CA VAL A 260 0.72 4.78 -5.80
C VAL A 260 1.21 4.35 -7.17
N VAL A 261 2.39 3.76 -7.22
CA VAL A 261 2.86 3.14 -8.46
C VAL A 261 1.97 1.93 -8.72
N HIS A 262 1.03 2.06 -9.65
CA HIS A 262 0.19 0.96 -10.09
C HIS A 262 0.99 0.07 -11.04
N GLY A 263 0.90 -1.24 -10.85
CA GLY A 263 1.30 -2.17 -11.91
C GLY A 263 0.42 -1.97 -13.15
N PRO A 264 0.83 -2.52 -14.31
CA PRO A 264 0.06 -2.40 -15.54
C PRO A 264 -1.38 -2.93 -15.35
N GLU A 265 -2.36 -2.20 -15.87
CA GLU A 265 -3.78 -2.61 -15.84
C GLU A 265 -3.96 -3.94 -16.57
N GLY A 266 -4.85 -4.81 -16.06
CA GLY A 266 -5.07 -6.14 -16.64
C GLY A 266 -5.41 -6.10 -18.14
N ASP A 267 -6.24 -5.15 -18.54
CA ASP A 267 -6.64 -4.97 -19.94
C ASP A 267 -5.46 -4.59 -20.84
N ARG A 268 -4.48 -3.83 -20.33
CA ARG A 268 -3.26 -3.48 -21.09
C ARG A 268 -2.32 -4.66 -21.22
N LEU A 269 -2.23 -5.51 -20.19
CA LEU A 269 -1.42 -6.74 -20.26
C LEU A 269 -2.00 -7.75 -21.27
N VAL A 270 -3.33 -7.89 -21.27
CA VAL A 270 -4.06 -8.72 -22.24
C VAL A 270 -3.88 -8.13 -23.64
N SER A 271 -4.16 -6.85 -23.83
CA SER A 271 -3.98 -6.15 -25.12
C SER A 271 -2.56 -6.25 -25.66
N ALA A 272 -1.53 -6.11 -24.80
CA ALA A 272 -0.14 -6.28 -25.20
C ALA A 272 0.17 -7.70 -25.69
N THR A 273 -0.44 -8.71 -25.06
CA THR A 273 -0.30 -10.13 -25.43
C THR A 273 -1.07 -10.44 -26.71
N ASP A 274 -2.33 -10.03 -26.81
CA ASP A 274 -3.17 -10.19 -28.00
C ASP A 274 -2.53 -9.55 -29.23
N SER A 275 -1.98 -8.33 -29.07
CA SER A 275 -1.27 -7.63 -30.15
C SER A 275 -0.02 -8.35 -30.64
N ALA A 276 0.58 -9.20 -29.80
CA ALA A 276 1.73 -10.03 -30.12
C ALA A 276 1.29 -11.33 -30.82
N ASP A 277 0.15 -11.91 -30.44
CA ASP A 277 -0.44 -13.10 -31.08
C ASP A 277 -0.96 -12.82 -32.49
N GLU A 278 -1.32 -11.57 -32.78
CA GLU A 278 -1.63 -11.12 -34.14
C GLU A 278 -0.41 -11.10 -35.08
N LEU A 279 0.82 -11.20 -34.59
CA LEU A 279 2.00 -11.20 -35.45
C LEU A 279 2.06 -12.49 -36.29
N LEU A 280 2.51 -12.38 -37.54
CA LEU A 280 2.78 -13.52 -38.42
C LEU A 280 4.06 -14.25 -37.99
N SER A 281 4.03 -14.77 -36.77
CA SER A 281 5.07 -15.55 -36.12
C SER A 281 4.41 -16.55 -35.17
N PRO A 282 5.06 -17.70 -34.86
CA PRO A 282 4.59 -18.54 -33.76
C PRO A 282 4.50 -17.72 -32.46
N PRO A 283 3.42 -17.89 -31.67
CA PRO A 283 3.32 -17.26 -30.36
C PRO A 283 4.56 -17.53 -29.51
N GLU A 284 5.01 -16.51 -28.76
CA GLU A 284 6.19 -16.55 -27.88
C GLU A 284 7.53 -16.86 -28.57
N SER A 285 7.62 -16.74 -29.91
CA SER A 285 8.84 -17.08 -30.65
C SER A 285 10.07 -16.21 -30.34
N LEU A 286 9.91 -15.04 -29.69
CA LEU A 286 11.03 -14.23 -29.18
C LEU A 286 11.36 -14.51 -27.71
N GLY A 287 10.67 -15.45 -27.05
CA GLY A 287 10.99 -15.95 -25.71
C GLY A 287 10.97 -14.87 -24.63
N VAL A 288 12.07 -14.72 -23.88
CA VAL A 288 12.18 -13.70 -22.80
C VAL A 288 11.96 -12.28 -23.32
N LEU A 289 12.37 -12.01 -24.57
CA LEU A 289 12.17 -10.70 -25.19
C LEU A 289 10.68 -10.40 -25.37
N ASP A 290 9.85 -11.37 -25.75
CA ASP A 290 8.39 -11.16 -25.87
C ASP A 290 7.77 -10.75 -24.54
N ARG A 291 8.17 -11.39 -23.43
CA ARG A 291 7.70 -11.04 -22.09
C ARG A 291 8.11 -9.62 -21.69
N ALA A 292 9.34 -9.22 -22.00
CA ALA A 292 9.81 -7.86 -21.75
C ALA A 292 9.05 -6.83 -22.61
N LEU A 293 8.82 -7.11 -23.88
CA LEU A 293 8.05 -6.24 -24.78
C LEU A 293 6.59 -6.09 -24.33
N ASN A 294 5.93 -7.18 -23.94
CA ASN A 294 4.57 -7.15 -23.40
C ASN A 294 4.51 -6.28 -22.14
N ARG A 295 5.49 -6.42 -21.24
CA ARG A 295 5.59 -5.59 -20.04
C ARG A 295 5.73 -4.11 -20.37
N VAL A 296 6.60 -3.76 -21.32
CA VAL A 296 6.80 -2.37 -21.77
C VAL A 296 5.53 -1.78 -22.35
N LEU A 297 4.84 -2.53 -23.20
CA LEU A 297 3.57 -2.09 -23.81
C LEU A 297 2.45 -1.96 -22.77
N ALA A 298 2.43 -2.83 -21.75
CA ALA A 298 1.40 -2.80 -20.72
C ALA A 298 1.58 -1.64 -19.74
N VAL A 299 2.83 -1.24 -19.48
CA VAL A 299 3.20 -0.18 -18.54
C VAL A 299 3.24 1.21 -19.21
N GLY A 300 3.84 1.30 -20.39
CA GLY A 300 4.08 2.55 -21.08
C GLY A 300 2.80 3.19 -21.63
N ALA A 301 2.80 4.51 -21.75
CA ALA A 301 1.96 5.15 -22.76
C ALA A 301 2.34 4.59 -24.15
N ALA A 302 1.37 4.46 -25.05
CA ALA A 302 1.65 4.12 -26.44
C ALA A 302 2.78 5.04 -26.97
N ASP A 303 3.77 4.46 -27.66
CA ASP A 303 4.94 5.12 -28.27
C ASP A 303 6.24 5.26 -27.45
N VAL A 304 6.64 4.22 -26.71
CA VAL A 304 8.04 4.10 -26.24
C VAL A 304 8.99 4.04 -27.45
N ALA A 305 9.75 5.11 -27.66
CA ALA A 305 10.64 5.30 -28.81
C ALA A 305 12.11 5.56 -28.43
N GLY A 306 12.40 5.79 -27.16
CA GLY A 306 13.75 6.07 -26.67
C GLY A 306 13.99 5.53 -25.26
N ALA A 307 15.18 5.84 -24.76
CA ALA A 307 15.57 5.50 -23.40
C ALA A 307 16.62 6.47 -22.86
N THR A 308 16.69 6.60 -21.54
CA THR A 308 17.63 7.45 -20.82
C THR A 308 18.43 6.62 -19.81
N LEU A 309 19.76 6.67 -19.89
CA LEU A 309 20.66 6.17 -18.84
C LEU A 309 20.80 7.22 -17.73
N VAL A 310 20.38 6.89 -16.53
CA VAL A 310 20.74 7.66 -15.32
C VAL A 310 21.93 6.98 -14.67
N LEU A 311 23.09 7.66 -14.68
CA LEU A 311 24.34 7.15 -14.13
C LEU A 311 24.71 7.93 -12.88
N ALA A 312 24.61 7.28 -11.71
CA ALA A 312 24.91 7.89 -10.42
C ALA A 312 26.30 7.48 -9.91
N GLY A 313 27.12 8.46 -9.53
CA GLY A 313 28.46 8.23 -8.97
C GLY A 313 28.56 8.59 -7.49
N ALA A 314 29.16 7.72 -6.67
CA ALA A 314 29.48 8.03 -5.27
C ALA A 314 30.71 7.25 -4.78
N ASP A 315 31.45 7.84 -3.84
CA ASP A 315 32.59 7.19 -3.18
C ASP A 315 32.20 6.60 -1.82
N HIS A 316 32.73 5.41 -1.53
CA HIS A 316 32.42 4.66 -0.31
C HIS A 316 33.63 4.57 0.61
N PRO A 317 33.54 5.03 1.87
CA PRO A 317 34.65 4.96 2.84
C PRO A 317 35.24 3.55 3.03
N VAL A 318 34.42 2.51 2.88
CA VAL A 318 34.82 1.09 2.93
C VAL A 318 35.95 0.74 1.94
N ALA A 319 36.14 1.52 0.87
CA ALA A 319 37.24 1.36 -0.07
C ALA A 319 38.62 1.44 0.63
N GLY A 320 38.73 2.21 1.72
CA GLY A 320 39.92 2.32 2.56
C GLY A 320 40.37 0.98 3.17
N LEU A 321 39.47 0.02 3.30
CA LEU A 321 39.74 -1.34 3.80
C LEU A 321 40.31 -2.27 2.71
N ARG A 322 40.74 -1.73 1.56
CA ARG A 322 41.35 -2.48 0.44
C ARG A 322 40.44 -3.59 -0.09
N VAL A 323 39.15 -3.27 -0.19
CA VAL A 323 38.11 -4.11 -0.81
C VAL A 323 37.99 -3.87 -2.32
N SER A 324 38.80 -2.99 -2.89
CA SER A 324 38.89 -2.75 -4.33
C SER A 324 40.35 -2.83 -4.80
N ALA A 325 40.55 -3.25 -6.05
CA ALA A 325 41.84 -3.23 -6.72
C ALA A 325 42.17 -1.86 -7.36
N PHE A 326 41.21 -0.93 -7.36
CA PHE A 326 41.31 0.38 -8.01
C PHE A 326 41.38 1.51 -6.99
N PRO A 327 42.09 2.61 -7.28
CA PRO A 327 42.11 3.79 -6.42
C PRO A 327 40.76 4.50 -6.42
N ALA A 328 40.38 5.12 -5.29
CA ALA A 328 39.11 5.85 -5.14
C ALA A 328 38.90 6.95 -6.18
N SER A 329 39.99 7.59 -6.66
CA SER A 329 39.92 8.60 -7.73
C SER A 329 39.26 8.10 -9.03
N SER A 330 39.23 6.78 -9.25
CA SER A 330 38.60 6.18 -10.43
C SER A 330 37.11 6.52 -10.53
N THR A 331 36.40 6.67 -9.41
CA THR A 331 34.97 7.06 -9.42
C THR A 331 34.79 8.41 -10.12
N ARG A 332 35.61 9.40 -9.74
CA ARG A 332 35.60 10.74 -10.33
C ARG A 332 35.98 10.71 -11.81
N ASP A 333 37.02 9.96 -12.17
CA ASP A 333 37.48 9.84 -13.55
C ASP A 333 36.39 9.28 -14.47
N VAL A 334 35.70 8.23 -14.01
CA VAL A 334 34.57 7.62 -14.74
C VAL A 334 33.38 8.59 -14.83
N LEU A 335 33.02 9.29 -13.74
CA LEU A 335 31.91 10.24 -13.79
C LEU A 335 32.21 11.42 -14.73
N HIS A 336 33.44 11.93 -14.76
CA HIS A 336 33.88 12.93 -15.72
C HIS A 336 33.85 12.40 -17.17
N ALA A 337 34.26 11.14 -17.37
CA ALA A 337 34.12 10.46 -18.65
C ALA A 337 32.64 10.29 -19.06
N THR A 338 31.72 10.08 -18.11
CA THR A 338 30.27 10.02 -18.37
C THR A 338 29.74 11.38 -18.84
N VAL A 339 30.15 12.48 -18.21
CA VAL A 339 29.77 13.85 -18.62
C VAL A 339 30.22 14.15 -20.05
N THR A 340 31.43 13.74 -20.42
CA THR A 340 31.96 13.88 -21.80
C THR A 340 31.46 12.78 -22.75
N GLY A 341 30.71 11.82 -22.20
CA GLY A 341 30.10 10.67 -22.86
C GLY A 341 31.06 9.54 -23.25
N THR A 342 32.34 9.62 -22.86
CA THR A 342 33.38 8.65 -23.23
C THR A 342 33.58 7.52 -22.22
N SER A 343 32.88 7.53 -21.08
CA SER A 343 32.82 6.35 -20.20
C SER A 343 32.18 5.18 -20.94
N ILE A 344 32.41 3.94 -20.50
CA ILE A 344 31.89 2.79 -21.24
C ILE A 344 30.35 2.75 -21.18
N GLY A 345 29.75 3.13 -20.05
CA GLY A 345 28.30 3.28 -19.91
C GLY A 345 27.74 4.34 -20.85
N ALA A 346 28.31 5.55 -20.84
CA ALA A 346 27.82 6.64 -21.69
C ALA A 346 28.09 6.42 -23.18
N ALA A 347 29.23 5.82 -23.54
CA ALA A 347 29.53 5.45 -24.92
C ALA A 347 28.56 4.37 -25.43
N THR A 348 28.20 3.39 -24.58
CA THR A 348 27.19 2.37 -24.92
C THR A 348 25.82 3.01 -25.10
N ALA A 349 25.40 3.88 -24.18
CA ALA A 349 24.15 4.63 -24.29
C ALA A 349 24.09 5.44 -25.59
N ARG A 350 25.12 6.23 -25.89
CA ARG A 350 25.21 7.00 -27.16
C ARG A 350 25.19 6.10 -28.38
N GLY A 351 25.92 4.99 -28.34
CA GLY A 351 25.96 4.01 -29.44
C GLY A 351 24.61 3.38 -29.76
N ALA A 352 23.73 3.27 -28.77
CA ALA A 352 22.36 2.80 -28.94
C ALA A 352 21.32 3.94 -29.08
N GLY A 353 21.76 5.21 -29.11
CA GLY A 353 20.88 6.38 -29.28
C GLY A 353 20.14 6.82 -28.01
N LEU A 354 20.62 6.44 -26.82
CA LEU A 354 20.03 6.79 -25.54
C LEU A 354 20.57 8.12 -25.02
N ALA A 355 19.72 8.86 -24.29
CA ALA A 355 20.15 10.01 -23.51
C ALA A 355 20.93 9.56 -22.26
N VAL A 356 21.76 10.45 -21.70
CA VAL A 356 22.54 10.18 -20.48
C VAL A 356 22.37 11.32 -19.49
N ILE A 357 22.00 11.00 -18.25
CA ILE A 357 21.94 11.91 -17.11
C ILE A 357 23.03 11.47 -16.11
N PRO A 358 24.21 12.12 -16.11
CA PRO A 358 25.22 11.91 -15.07
C PRO A 358 24.81 12.61 -13.77
N VAL A 359 24.90 11.91 -12.65
CA VAL A 359 24.58 12.43 -11.32
C VAL A 359 25.73 12.20 -10.36
N ASP A 360 26.22 13.27 -9.74
CA ASP A 360 27.13 13.22 -8.60
C ASP A 360 26.31 13.04 -7.34
N ALA A 361 26.22 11.78 -6.87
CA ALA A 361 25.48 11.39 -5.68
C ALA A 361 26.33 11.48 -4.40
N GLY A 362 27.64 11.76 -4.51
CA GLY A 362 28.56 11.71 -3.38
C GLY A 362 29.98 11.35 -3.75
N VAL A 363 30.50 11.83 -4.89
CA VAL A 363 31.92 11.67 -5.25
C VAL A 363 32.78 12.55 -4.34
N ASP A 364 33.93 12.05 -3.89
CA ASP A 364 34.82 12.77 -2.99
C ASP A 364 35.49 13.97 -3.67
N GLY A 365 35.61 15.08 -2.94
CA GLY A 365 36.17 16.35 -3.42
C GLY A 365 35.12 17.35 -3.92
N ASP A 366 35.51 18.25 -4.83
CA ASP A 366 34.61 19.27 -5.40
C ASP A 366 33.57 18.66 -6.34
N PRO A 367 32.33 19.18 -6.42
CA PRO A 367 31.31 18.64 -7.33
C PRO A 367 31.83 18.43 -8.75
N VAL A 368 31.51 17.29 -9.36
CA VAL A 368 31.97 17.00 -10.73
C VAL A 368 31.24 17.89 -11.74
N GLY A 369 31.96 18.81 -12.36
CA GLY A 369 31.41 19.75 -13.33
C GLY A 369 30.67 19.06 -14.47
N GLY A 370 29.44 19.50 -14.76
CA GLY A 370 28.57 18.93 -15.79
C GLY A 370 27.73 17.73 -15.35
N ALA A 371 27.99 17.15 -14.17
CA ALA A 371 27.07 16.21 -13.54
C ALA A 371 26.02 16.96 -12.70
N ARG A 372 24.81 16.41 -12.61
CA ARG A 372 23.78 16.93 -11.69
C ARG A 372 24.22 16.65 -10.26
N SER A 373 24.21 17.65 -9.39
CA SER A 373 24.61 17.48 -7.98
C SER A 373 23.42 17.02 -7.14
N ALA A 374 23.56 15.85 -6.51
CA ALA A 374 22.61 15.30 -5.53
C ALA A 374 23.40 14.65 -4.40
N ARG A 375 24.17 15.46 -3.66
CA ARG A 375 25.15 14.98 -2.67
C ARG A 375 24.55 15.00 -1.26
N PRO A 376 24.86 14.02 -0.38
CA PRO A 376 24.46 14.06 1.01
C PRO A 376 25.07 15.26 1.73
N SER A 377 24.34 15.78 2.72
CA SER A 377 24.76 16.90 3.56
C SER A 377 25.59 16.46 4.77
N GLY A 378 25.35 15.23 5.28
CA GLY A 378 26.09 14.63 6.38
C GLY A 378 27.38 13.91 5.96
N GLU A 379 28.16 13.52 6.97
CA GLU A 379 29.32 12.65 6.77
C GLU A 379 28.89 11.25 6.32
N ARG A 380 29.68 10.64 5.43
CA ARG A 380 29.47 9.25 4.99
C ARG A 380 30.29 8.32 5.87
N GLY A 381 29.65 7.26 6.36
CA GLY A 381 30.29 6.27 7.24
C GLY A 381 30.90 5.09 6.51
N ASP A 382 31.78 4.38 7.20
CA ASP A 382 32.24 3.06 6.79
C ASP A 382 31.24 2.01 7.29
N ILE A 383 30.65 1.26 6.35
CA ILE A 383 29.61 0.26 6.63
C ILE A 383 30.04 -0.81 7.63
N ALA A 384 31.35 -1.05 7.77
CA ALA A 384 31.89 -2.00 8.74
C ALA A 384 31.65 -1.55 10.20
N THR A 385 31.58 -0.25 10.46
CA THR A 385 31.60 0.32 11.82
C THR A 385 30.49 1.33 12.10
N SER A 386 29.88 1.92 11.08
CA SER A 386 28.94 3.03 11.17
C SER A 386 27.96 3.03 10.00
N ASP A 387 26.88 3.81 10.09
CA ASP A 387 25.90 3.90 9.01
C ASP A 387 26.49 4.61 7.79
N ALA A 388 26.24 4.06 6.60
CA ALA A 388 26.77 4.56 5.34
C ALA A 388 26.35 6.01 5.06
N VAL A 389 25.06 6.29 5.28
CA VAL A 389 24.38 7.54 4.96
C VAL A 389 23.35 7.82 6.05
N SER A 390 23.16 9.09 6.42
CA SER A 390 22.12 9.46 7.39
C SER A 390 20.72 9.15 6.84
N ALA A 391 19.76 8.82 7.71
CA ALA A 391 18.39 8.56 7.27
C ALA A 391 17.77 9.78 6.54
N SER A 392 18.06 11.00 7.01
CA SER A 392 17.62 12.24 6.36
C SER A 392 18.24 12.45 4.98
N ASP A 393 19.51 12.09 4.79
CA ASP A 393 20.15 12.16 3.48
C ASP A 393 19.60 11.08 2.54
N VAL A 394 19.27 9.88 3.04
CA VAL A 394 18.57 8.86 2.24
C VAL A 394 17.23 9.39 1.75
N ASP A 395 16.42 9.98 2.63
CA ASP A 395 15.13 10.57 2.24
C ASP A 395 15.29 11.69 1.20
N ALA A 396 16.28 12.57 1.39
CA ALA A 396 16.58 13.66 0.45
C ALA A 396 17.04 13.12 -0.92
N LEU A 397 17.92 12.12 -0.94
CA LEU A 397 18.41 11.49 -2.16
C LEU A 397 17.30 10.75 -2.90
N VAL A 398 16.42 10.03 -2.18
CA VAL A 398 15.24 9.38 -2.77
C VAL A 398 14.30 10.43 -3.37
N ALA A 399 14.09 11.56 -2.70
CA ALA A 399 13.26 12.65 -3.22
C ALA A 399 13.83 13.24 -4.51
N VAL A 400 15.12 13.62 -4.53
CA VAL A 400 15.80 14.11 -5.74
C VAL A 400 15.81 13.05 -6.85
N GLY A 401 16.02 11.79 -6.48
CA GLY A 401 15.96 10.66 -7.39
C GLY A 401 14.59 10.54 -8.08
N ARG A 402 13.49 10.74 -7.35
CA ARG A 402 12.13 10.72 -7.93
C ARG A 402 11.96 11.78 -9.00
N ASP A 403 12.49 12.98 -8.79
CA ASP A 403 12.45 14.05 -9.80
C ASP A 403 13.25 13.66 -11.05
N ILE A 404 14.45 13.12 -10.88
CA ILE A 404 15.29 12.63 -11.98
C ILE A 404 14.61 11.48 -12.73
N GLY A 405 13.98 10.55 -12.01
CA GLY A 405 13.24 9.43 -12.60
C GLY A 405 12.07 9.88 -13.47
N ARG A 406 11.29 10.87 -12.99
CA ARG A 406 10.21 11.47 -13.78
C ARG A 406 10.71 12.18 -15.03
N GLU A 407 11.83 12.90 -14.93
CA GLU A 407 12.46 13.53 -16.09
C GLU A 407 12.95 12.50 -17.10
N ALA A 408 13.68 11.47 -16.64
CA ALA A 408 14.23 10.42 -17.49
C ALA A 408 13.14 9.63 -18.23
N ALA A 409 12.00 9.40 -17.58
CA ALA A 409 10.82 8.74 -18.13
C ALA A 409 10.25 9.47 -19.36
N GLY A 410 10.48 10.78 -19.50
CA GLY A 410 10.01 11.56 -20.65
C GLY A 410 10.54 11.08 -22.00
N SER A 411 11.61 10.29 -22.02
CA SER A 411 12.17 9.71 -23.26
C SER A 411 11.76 8.25 -23.52
N GLY A 412 10.99 7.62 -22.62
CA GLY A 412 10.62 6.21 -22.71
C GLY A 412 11.22 5.38 -21.58
N LEU A 413 12.09 4.42 -21.89
CA LEU A 413 12.68 3.53 -20.89
C LEU A 413 13.71 4.28 -20.02
N VAL A 414 13.84 3.89 -18.75
CA VAL A 414 14.89 4.40 -17.86
C VAL A 414 15.89 3.29 -17.55
N CYS A 415 17.16 3.48 -17.92
CA CYS A 415 18.24 2.55 -17.62
C CYS A 415 18.97 3.00 -16.36
N LEU A 416 19.20 2.10 -15.41
CA LEU A 416 19.96 2.39 -14.21
C LEU A 416 21.43 2.06 -14.40
N GLY A 417 22.29 3.01 -14.04
CA GLY A 417 23.74 2.84 -14.03
C GLY A 417 24.34 3.46 -12.78
N GLU A 418 25.45 2.88 -12.34
CA GLU A 418 26.13 3.31 -11.12
C GLU A 418 27.65 3.22 -11.31
N VAL A 419 28.38 4.00 -10.52
CA VAL A 419 29.84 3.90 -10.40
C VAL A 419 30.28 4.29 -8.99
N GLY A 420 31.12 3.47 -8.38
CA GLY A 420 31.71 3.78 -7.08
C GLY A 420 32.78 2.79 -6.69
N VAL A 421 33.96 3.27 -6.31
CA VAL A 421 34.98 2.36 -5.79
C VAL A 421 34.54 1.81 -4.43
N GLY A 422 34.44 0.47 -4.32
CA GLY A 422 33.95 -0.22 -3.12
C GLY A 422 32.46 -0.57 -3.14
N ASN A 423 31.71 -0.08 -4.14
CA ASN A 423 30.27 -0.33 -4.31
C ASN A 423 29.88 -1.81 -4.32
N THR A 424 30.71 -2.72 -4.85
CA THR A 424 30.38 -4.16 -4.88
C THR A 424 30.33 -4.78 -3.49
N THR A 425 31.10 -4.26 -2.54
CA THR A 425 31.04 -4.68 -1.14
C THR A 425 29.77 -4.15 -0.47
N VAL A 426 29.44 -2.89 -0.73
CA VAL A 426 28.21 -2.23 -0.29
C VAL A 426 26.98 -2.96 -0.83
N ALA A 427 26.94 -3.24 -2.13
CA ALA A 427 25.87 -3.97 -2.79
C ALA A 427 25.74 -5.40 -2.26
N ALA A 428 26.84 -6.10 -1.97
CA ALA A 428 26.79 -7.41 -1.33
C ALA A 428 26.22 -7.34 0.09
N ALA A 429 26.65 -6.36 0.90
CA ALA A 429 26.14 -6.16 2.26
C ALA A 429 24.64 -5.85 2.25
N LEU A 430 24.21 -4.93 1.38
CA LEU A 430 22.82 -4.54 1.24
C LEU A 430 21.96 -5.68 0.67
N ALA A 431 22.47 -6.46 -0.29
CA ALA A 431 21.79 -7.66 -0.78
C ALA A 431 21.59 -8.70 0.34
N CYS A 432 22.63 -8.94 1.15
CA CYS A 432 22.52 -9.81 2.33
C CYS A 432 21.47 -9.31 3.32
N ALA A 433 21.50 -8.02 3.64
CA ALA A 433 20.57 -7.43 4.61
C ALA A 433 19.11 -7.47 4.11
N LEU A 434 18.88 -7.20 2.82
CA LEU A 434 17.54 -7.23 2.25
C LEU A 434 17.01 -8.65 2.08
N LEU A 435 17.81 -9.58 1.56
CA LEU A 435 17.35 -10.91 1.15
C LEU A 435 17.66 -12.02 2.18
N ASP A 436 18.16 -11.65 3.37
CA ASP A 436 18.62 -12.58 4.42
C ASP A 436 19.64 -13.60 3.86
N LEU A 437 20.61 -13.11 3.09
CA LEU A 437 21.65 -13.95 2.49
C LEU A 437 22.88 -13.99 3.38
N GLU A 438 23.55 -15.12 3.35
CA GLU A 438 24.85 -15.26 3.98
C GLU A 438 25.97 -14.57 3.17
N PRO A 439 27.00 -14.00 3.83
CA PRO A 439 28.10 -13.31 3.14
C PRO A 439 28.79 -14.15 2.06
N GLN A 440 28.89 -15.47 2.25
CA GLN A 440 29.48 -16.38 1.27
C GLN A 440 28.70 -16.43 -0.05
N ASP A 441 27.40 -16.19 -0.02
CA ASP A 441 26.51 -16.31 -1.18
C ASP A 441 26.39 -14.99 -1.94
N ALA A 442 26.68 -13.86 -1.28
CA ALA A 442 26.63 -12.54 -1.91
C ALA A 442 27.99 -12.03 -2.41
N VAL A 443 29.07 -12.25 -1.65
CA VAL A 443 30.38 -11.65 -1.97
C VAL A 443 31.02 -12.34 -3.19
N GLY A 444 31.15 -11.57 -4.27
CA GLY A 444 31.84 -11.94 -5.50
C GLY A 444 33.25 -11.35 -5.65
N LEU A 445 33.83 -11.58 -6.82
CA LEU A 445 35.18 -11.11 -7.18
C LEU A 445 35.22 -9.62 -7.55
N GLY A 446 34.07 -8.95 -7.76
CA GLY A 446 34.06 -7.57 -8.23
C GLY A 446 34.89 -7.34 -9.49
N SER A 447 35.50 -6.16 -9.57
CA SER A 447 36.35 -5.71 -10.68
C SER A 447 37.77 -6.29 -10.68
N GLY A 448 38.04 -7.42 -10.00
CA GLY A 448 39.35 -8.10 -10.07
C GLY A 448 39.97 -8.46 -8.73
N SER A 449 39.17 -8.76 -7.72
CA SER A 449 39.64 -9.18 -6.39
C SER A 449 40.45 -10.49 -6.44
N ASP A 450 41.52 -10.55 -5.65
CA ASP A 450 42.20 -11.80 -5.26
C ASP A 450 41.48 -12.47 -4.07
N ALA A 451 41.96 -13.66 -3.67
CA ALA A 451 41.34 -14.42 -2.58
C ALA A 451 41.34 -13.65 -1.25
N ASP A 452 42.42 -12.93 -0.95
CA ASP A 452 42.55 -12.16 0.28
C ASP A 452 41.58 -10.96 0.31
N MET A 453 41.36 -10.32 -0.84
CA MET A 453 40.38 -9.25 -0.99
C MET A 453 38.95 -9.77 -0.84
N VAL A 454 38.64 -10.95 -1.38
CA VAL A 454 37.33 -11.60 -1.16
C VAL A 454 37.13 -11.92 0.32
N ALA A 455 38.16 -12.39 1.03
CA ALA A 455 38.08 -12.62 2.47
C ALA A 455 37.80 -11.33 3.25
N ARG A 456 38.54 -10.24 2.97
CA ARG A 456 38.29 -8.92 3.57
C ARG A 456 36.87 -8.42 3.30
N LYS A 457 36.37 -8.58 2.08
CA LYS A 457 34.97 -8.23 1.74
C LYS A 457 33.97 -9.00 2.59
N ARG A 458 34.17 -10.31 2.79
CA ARG A 458 33.29 -11.13 3.63
C ARG A 458 33.30 -10.69 5.08
N GLU A 459 34.47 -10.35 5.62
CA GLU A 459 34.59 -9.83 6.99
C GLU A 459 33.81 -8.52 7.13
N VAL A 460 34.00 -7.58 6.20
CA VAL A 460 33.27 -6.30 6.18
C VAL A 460 31.76 -6.52 6.09
N VAL A 461 31.31 -7.39 5.18
CA VAL A 461 29.87 -7.71 5.03
C VAL A 461 29.33 -8.34 6.31
N ALA A 462 30.05 -9.27 6.92
CA ALA A 462 29.63 -9.89 8.19
C ALA A 462 29.52 -8.86 9.32
N SER A 463 30.48 -7.92 9.43
CA SER A 463 30.42 -6.83 10.41
C SER A 463 29.23 -5.90 10.16
N ALA A 464 28.96 -5.55 8.91
CA ALA A 464 27.81 -4.74 8.51
C ALA A 464 26.48 -5.42 8.90
N LEU A 465 26.32 -6.70 8.59
CA LEU A 465 25.11 -7.48 8.90
C LEU A 465 24.86 -7.65 10.40
N ALA A 466 25.93 -7.78 11.20
CA ALA A 466 25.80 -7.86 12.64
C ALA A 466 25.16 -6.60 13.23
N ARG A 467 25.42 -5.42 12.64
CA ARG A 467 24.82 -4.15 13.07
C ARG A 467 23.37 -3.99 12.65
N THR A 468 22.98 -4.55 11.50
CA THR A 468 21.62 -4.43 10.96
C THR A 468 20.70 -5.58 11.38
N LYS A 469 21.12 -6.43 12.31
CA LYS A 469 20.37 -7.62 12.72
C LYS A 469 19.00 -7.23 13.29
N GLY A 470 17.93 -7.77 12.70
CA GLY A 470 16.56 -7.52 13.13
C GLY A 470 15.93 -6.25 12.55
N GLU A 471 16.67 -5.47 11.77
CA GLU A 471 16.11 -4.37 10.98
C GLU A 471 15.45 -4.95 9.72
N SER A 472 14.26 -4.44 9.37
CA SER A 472 13.47 -4.89 8.23
C SER A 472 13.00 -3.74 7.33
N ASP A 473 13.12 -2.49 7.78
CA ASP A 473 12.82 -1.32 6.96
C ASP A 473 13.91 -1.17 5.87
N PRO A 474 13.54 -1.27 4.58
CA PRO A 474 14.52 -1.23 3.49
C PRO A 474 15.25 0.11 3.39
N LEU A 475 14.66 1.24 3.83
CA LEU A 475 15.34 2.53 3.85
C LEU A 475 16.34 2.64 5.00
N ARG A 476 16.04 2.02 6.15
CA ARG A 476 16.99 1.93 7.28
C ARG A 476 18.17 1.03 6.93
N LEU A 477 17.93 -0.09 6.26
CA LEU A 477 19.00 -0.96 5.74
C LEU A 477 19.86 -0.23 4.70
N LEU A 478 19.24 0.53 3.79
CA LEU A 478 19.95 1.38 2.83
C LEU A 478 20.80 2.46 3.51
N ALA A 479 20.29 3.12 4.55
CA ALA A 479 21.05 4.08 5.36
C ALA A 479 22.24 3.42 6.06
N ALA A 480 22.04 2.24 6.65
CA ALA A 480 23.06 1.57 7.45
C ALA A 480 24.19 0.95 6.63
N VAL A 481 23.88 0.27 5.52
CA VAL A 481 24.84 -0.56 4.78
C VAL A 481 24.83 -0.36 3.27
N GLY A 482 24.08 0.62 2.77
CA GLY A 482 24.00 0.96 1.35
C GLY A 482 24.91 2.11 0.94
N GLY A 483 24.43 2.94 0.01
CA GLY A 483 25.22 4.04 -0.57
C GLY A 483 24.34 5.16 -1.13
N PRO A 484 24.87 6.39 -1.25
CA PRO A 484 24.12 7.53 -1.76
C PRO A 484 23.56 7.32 -3.17
N GLU A 485 24.35 6.68 -4.04
CA GLU A 485 23.97 6.34 -5.41
C GLU A 485 22.83 5.33 -5.46
N ILE A 486 22.80 4.34 -4.54
CA ILE A 486 21.68 3.39 -4.44
C ILE A 486 20.43 4.08 -3.92
N ALA A 487 20.55 5.01 -2.95
CA ALA A 487 19.43 5.79 -2.45
C ALA A 487 18.81 6.68 -3.54
N LEU A 488 19.66 7.39 -4.28
CA LEU A 488 19.25 8.18 -5.43
C LEU A 488 18.57 7.31 -6.50
N LEU A 489 19.19 6.20 -6.90
CA LEU A 489 18.63 5.30 -7.93
C LEU A 489 17.34 4.61 -7.47
N THR A 490 17.15 4.40 -6.17
CA THR A 490 15.86 3.95 -5.60
C THR A 490 14.79 5.01 -5.87
N GLY A 491 15.11 6.28 -5.63
CA GLY A 491 14.26 7.40 -6.02
C GLY A 491 13.98 7.44 -7.52
N VAL A 492 15.01 7.28 -8.37
CA VAL A 492 14.87 7.25 -9.83
C VAL A 492 13.91 6.14 -10.26
N THR A 493 14.03 4.95 -9.67
CA THR A 493 13.15 3.81 -9.94
C THR A 493 11.70 4.14 -9.59
N LEU A 494 11.47 4.69 -8.39
CA LEU A 494 10.13 5.09 -7.94
C LEU A 494 9.53 6.20 -8.82
N GLY A 495 10.34 7.21 -9.19
CA GLY A 495 9.91 8.33 -10.01
C GLY A 495 9.57 7.93 -11.44
N ALA A 496 10.40 7.08 -12.05
CA ALA A 496 10.17 6.54 -13.38
C ALA A 496 8.91 5.65 -13.42
N ALA A 497 8.76 4.76 -12.43
CA ALA A 497 7.60 3.89 -12.36
C ALA A 497 6.30 4.68 -12.10
N ALA A 498 6.33 5.70 -11.23
CA ALA A 498 5.20 6.61 -11.02
C ALA A 498 4.83 7.40 -12.29
N ALA A 499 5.78 7.63 -13.20
CA ALA A 499 5.55 8.24 -14.50
C ALA A 499 5.10 7.24 -15.59
N GLY A 500 4.86 5.96 -15.24
CA GLY A 500 4.47 4.95 -16.21
C GLY A 500 5.61 4.45 -17.11
N ALA A 501 6.88 4.71 -16.75
CA ALA A 501 8.02 4.26 -17.54
C ALA A 501 8.54 2.89 -17.05
N PRO A 502 8.95 1.99 -17.97
CA PRO A 502 9.71 0.81 -17.61
C PRO A 502 11.14 1.16 -17.22
N VAL A 503 11.67 0.42 -16.24
CA VAL A 503 13.02 0.61 -15.68
C VAL A 503 13.87 -0.62 -15.98
N VAL A 504 14.98 -0.43 -16.69
CA VAL A 504 15.92 -1.49 -17.06
C VAL A 504 17.08 -1.53 -16.07
N LEU A 505 17.20 -2.66 -15.38
CA LEU A 505 18.23 -2.93 -14.38
C LEU A 505 19.53 -3.44 -15.03
N ASP A 506 20.67 -3.05 -14.49
CA ASP A 506 22.00 -3.47 -14.97
C ASP A 506 22.59 -4.62 -14.14
N GLY A 507 23.63 -4.37 -13.34
CA GLY A 507 24.28 -5.34 -12.45
C GLY A 507 23.75 -5.28 -11.02
N LEU A 508 24.37 -6.03 -10.10
CA LEU A 508 23.94 -6.15 -8.70
C LEU A 508 23.59 -4.81 -8.04
N ALA A 509 24.52 -3.85 -8.04
CA ALA A 509 24.33 -2.55 -7.38
C ALA A 509 23.17 -1.75 -8.00
N ALA A 510 23.03 -1.76 -9.32
CA ALA A 510 21.95 -1.09 -10.05
C ALA A 510 20.60 -1.83 -9.95
N SER A 511 20.57 -3.09 -9.52
CA SER A 511 19.35 -3.89 -9.34
C SER A 511 18.75 -3.77 -7.93
N LEU A 512 19.56 -3.44 -6.91
CA LEU A 512 19.10 -3.24 -5.53
C LEU A 512 18.09 -2.08 -5.36
N PRO A 513 18.21 -0.95 -6.08
CA PRO A 513 17.15 0.05 -6.17
C PRO A 513 15.78 -0.53 -6.52
N GLY A 514 15.73 -1.52 -7.42
CA GLY A 514 14.50 -2.23 -7.78
C GLY A 514 13.91 -3.00 -6.62
N VAL A 515 14.73 -3.68 -5.81
CA VAL A 515 14.28 -4.43 -4.61
C VAL A 515 13.71 -3.47 -3.58
N ILE A 516 14.44 -2.41 -3.26
CA ILE A 516 14.01 -1.41 -2.28
C ILE A 516 12.72 -0.74 -2.76
N ALA A 517 12.67 -0.31 -4.02
CA ALA A 517 11.49 0.32 -4.59
C ALA A 517 10.27 -0.62 -4.62
N ALA A 518 10.43 -1.91 -4.95
CA ALA A 518 9.34 -2.89 -4.94
C ALA A 518 8.85 -3.22 -3.52
N ARG A 519 9.72 -3.19 -2.51
CA ARG A 519 9.31 -3.35 -1.10
C ARG A 519 8.55 -2.13 -0.57
N LEU A 520 8.92 -0.94 -1.04
CA LEU A 520 8.23 0.30 -0.69
C LEU A 520 6.90 0.45 -1.46
N GLU A 521 6.87 0.05 -2.73
CA GLU A 521 5.73 0.16 -3.65
C GLU A 521 5.67 -1.09 -4.56
N PRO A 522 4.89 -2.12 -4.18
CA PRO A 522 4.87 -3.40 -4.91
C PRO A 522 4.55 -3.31 -6.41
N GLY A 523 3.77 -2.31 -6.84
CA GLY A 523 3.45 -2.11 -8.25
C GLY A 523 4.66 -1.76 -9.12
N VAL A 524 5.75 -1.24 -8.54
CA VAL A 524 7.02 -1.00 -9.25
C VAL A 524 7.53 -2.25 -9.94
N GLN A 525 7.32 -3.44 -9.38
CA GLN A 525 7.79 -4.70 -9.96
C GLN A 525 7.33 -4.87 -11.41
N GLY A 526 6.10 -4.45 -11.72
CA GLY A 526 5.53 -4.50 -13.06
C GLY A 526 6.27 -3.62 -14.08
N HIS A 527 7.04 -2.63 -13.62
CA HIS A 527 7.82 -1.72 -14.46
C HIS A 527 9.27 -2.20 -14.66
N LEU A 528 9.74 -3.16 -13.87
CA LEU A 528 11.15 -3.57 -13.89
C LEU A 528 11.43 -4.56 -15.04
N ILE A 529 12.58 -4.38 -15.67
CA ILE A 529 13.14 -5.28 -16.69
C ILE A 529 14.55 -5.63 -16.26
N ALA A 530 14.87 -6.92 -16.14
CA ALA A 530 16.23 -7.35 -15.90
C ALA A 530 17.03 -7.27 -17.20
N GLY A 531 17.95 -6.30 -17.29
CA GLY A 531 18.77 -6.12 -18.48
C GLY A 531 19.78 -7.24 -18.66
N GLN A 532 20.53 -7.55 -17.60
CA GLN A 532 21.50 -8.65 -17.60
C GLN A 532 21.51 -9.43 -16.30
N VAL A 533 22.12 -10.61 -16.30
CA VAL A 533 22.71 -11.22 -15.10
C VAL A 533 24.22 -11.02 -15.14
N SER A 534 24.74 -10.38 -14.09
CA SER A 534 26.16 -10.10 -13.94
C SER A 534 26.88 -11.27 -13.29
N ARG A 535 28.22 -11.23 -13.26
CA ARG A 535 29.03 -12.26 -12.61
C ARG A 535 28.99 -12.21 -11.07
N GLU A 536 28.35 -11.21 -10.48
CA GLU A 536 28.22 -11.11 -9.02
C GLU A 536 27.28 -12.19 -8.48
N ARG A 537 27.72 -12.89 -7.43
CA ARG A 537 27.03 -14.10 -6.93
C ARG A 537 25.60 -13.79 -6.45
N ALA A 538 25.41 -12.68 -5.74
CA ALA A 538 24.10 -12.25 -5.28
C ALA A 538 23.15 -11.83 -6.41
N HIS A 539 23.64 -11.49 -7.61
CA HIS A 539 22.78 -10.83 -8.60
C HIS A 539 21.66 -11.75 -9.09
N ALA A 540 21.95 -13.02 -9.37
CA ALA A 540 20.91 -13.98 -9.72
C ALA A 540 19.86 -14.15 -8.61
N LEU A 541 20.26 -14.04 -7.34
CA LEU A 541 19.34 -14.13 -6.20
C LEU A 541 18.47 -12.88 -6.10
N VAL A 542 19.03 -11.69 -6.38
CA VAL A 542 18.29 -10.42 -6.48
C VAL A 542 17.28 -10.44 -7.61
N LEU A 543 17.64 -10.93 -8.80
CA LEU A 543 16.69 -11.04 -9.91
C LEU A 543 15.56 -12.02 -9.60
N ARG A 544 15.87 -13.13 -8.90
CA ARG A 544 14.87 -14.09 -8.44
C ARG A 544 13.92 -13.50 -7.40
N GLU A 545 14.41 -12.73 -6.43
CA GLU A 545 13.58 -11.97 -5.48
C GLU A 545 12.62 -11.02 -6.21
N LEU A 546 13.08 -10.37 -7.28
CA LEU A 546 12.27 -9.48 -8.11
C LEU A 546 11.33 -10.23 -9.07
N GLY A 547 11.43 -11.56 -9.19
CA GLY A 547 10.68 -12.35 -10.17
C GLY A 547 11.02 -11.97 -11.62
N LEU A 548 12.28 -11.63 -11.90
CA LEU A 548 12.74 -11.16 -13.21
C LEU A 548 13.69 -12.16 -13.85
N GLU A 549 13.48 -12.40 -15.15
CA GLU A 549 14.39 -13.17 -15.99
C GLU A 549 15.21 -12.19 -16.85
N PRO A 550 16.56 -12.29 -16.85
CA PRO A 550 17.42 -11.35 -17.55
C PRO A 550 17.35 -11.53 -19.08
N LEU A 551 17.42 -10.42 -19.82
CA LEU A 551 17.54 -10.45 -21.28
C LEU A 551 18.93 -10.90 -21.76
N LEU A 552 19.97 -10.68 -20.95
CA LEU A 552 21.36 -10.96 -21.30
C LEU A 552 22.07 -11.78 -20.21
N ASP A 553 22.74 -12.86 -20.59
CA ASP A 553 23.75 -13.54 -19.77
C ASP A 553 25.09 -13.54 -20.50
N LEU A 554 25.75 -12.37 -20.47
CA LEU A 554 27.03 -12.14 -21.11
C LEU A 554 28.19 -12.15 -20.09
N ARG A 555 27.90 -12.43 -18.82
CA ARG A 555 28.86 -12.39 -17.70
C ARG A 555 29.59 -11.05 -17.61
N LEU A 556 28.86 -9.94 -17.83
CA LEU A 556 29.43 -8.59 -17.77
C LEU A 556 29.78 -8.21 -16.32
N ARG A 557 30.72 -7.28 -16.20
CA ARG A 557 31.20 -6.70 -14.94
C ARG A 557 31.65 -5.24 -15.08
N ALA A 558 31.23 -4.57 -16.15
CA ALA A 558 31.63 -3.20 -16.42
C ALA A 558 30.98 -2.21 -15.44
N GLY A 559 29.75 -2.50 -14.99
CA GLY A 559 28.92 -1.53 -14.27
C GLY A 559 28.42 -0.44 -15.22
N GLU A 560 28.23 0.77 -14.69
CA GLU A 560 27.89 1.98 -15.45
C GLU A 560 26.58 1.90 -16.26
N GLY A 561 25.75 0.86 -16.06
CA GLY A 561 24.52 0.68 -16.83
C GLY A 561 24.72 0.06 -18.22
N VAL A 562 25.89 -0.51 -18.51
CA VAL A 562 26.20 -1.09 -19.84
C VAL A 562 25.20 -2.19 -20.23
N GLY A 563 24.93 -3.14 -19.33
CA GLY A 563 23.97 -4.23 -19.59
C GLY A 563 22.54 -3.73 -19.71
N ALA A 564 22.15 -2.73 -18.91
CA ALA A 564 20.86 -2.07 -19.05
C ALA A 564 20.71 -1.37 -20.41
N CYS A 565 21.73 -0.65 -20.89
CA CYS A 565 21.69 0.03 -22.18
C CYS A 565 21.60 -0.96 -23.36
N LEU A 566 22.36 -2.06 -23.31
CA LEU A 566 22.30 -3.12 -24.32
C LEU A 566 20.92 -3.78 -24.36
N ALA A 567 20.36 -4.09 -23.20
CA ALA A 567 19.02 -4.66 -23.09
C ALA A 567 17.93 -3.68 -23.55
N ALA A 568 18.04 -2.40 -23.19
CA ALA A 568 17.13 -1.36 -23.68
C ALA A 568 17.18 -1.24 -25.20
N SER A 569 18.36 -1.34 -25.82
CA SER A 569 18.49 -1.38 -27.29
C SER A 569 17.74 -2.56 -27.89
N MET A 570 17.81 -3.75 -27.27
CA MET A 570 17.07 -4.93 -27.75
C MET A 570 15.56 -4.74 -27.60
N VAL A 571 15.10 -4.15 -26.50
CA VAL A 571 13.69 -3.84 -26.27
C VAL A 571 13.18 -2.84 -27.31
N LEU A 572 13.90 -1.73 -27.53
CA LEU A 572 13.52 -0.71 -28.52
C LEU A 572 13.48 -1.29 -29.94
N GLN A 573 14.46 -2.13 -30.30
CA GLN A 573 14.46 -2.84 -31.58
C GLN A 573 13.29 -3.82 -31.67
N GLY A 574 12.98 -4.58 -30.62
CA GLY A 574 11.84 -5.49 -30.58
C GLY A 574 10.50 -4.77 -30.77
N LEU A 575 10.32 -3.63 -30.11
CA LEU A 575 9.13 -2.77 -30.30
C LEU A 575 9.05 -2.27 -31.75
N ALA A 576 10.16 -1.86 -32.35
CA ALA A 576 10.21 -1.44 -33.74
C ALA A 576 9.86 -2.58 -34.71
N VAL A 577 10.38 -3.79 -34.45
CA VAL A 577 10.05 -5.00 -35.23
C VAL A 577 8.56 -5.31 -35.15
N ARG A 578 7.96 -5.31 -33.95
CA ARG A 578 6.52 -5.57 -33.76
C ARG A 578 5.60 -4.57 -34.47
N ARG A 579 6.06 -3.34 -34.70
CA ARG A 579 5.31 -2.32 -35.46
C ARG A 579 5.26 -2.59 -36.97
N VAL A 580 6.28 -3.26 -37.52
CA VAL A 580 6.41 -3.47 -38.98
C VAL A 580 6.17 -4.91 -39.43
N ALA A 581 6.22 -5.88 -38.51
CA ALA A 581 5.96 -7.28 -38.81
C ALA A 581 4.53 -7.48 -39.34
N ALA A 582 4.37 -8.41 -40.28
CA ALA A 582 3.08 -8.75 -40.86
C ALA A 582 2.14 -9.32 -39.77
N ARG A 583 0.83 -9.13 -39.94
CA ARG A 583 -0.20 -9.61 -39.00
C ARG A 583 -1.10 -10.67 -39.62
N THR A 584 -1.61 -11.58 -38.78
CA THR A 584 -2.63 -12.57 -39.11
C THR A 584 -4.03 -11.97 -39.04
N HIS A 585 -5.02 -12.64 -39.63
CA HIS A 585 -6.42 -12.17 -39.73
C HIS A 585 -7.28 -12.61 -38.55
#